data_AF-A0A9X7CCR2-F1
#
_entry.id   AF-A0A9X7CCR2-F1
#
_cell.length_a   1.000
_cell.length_b   1.000
_cell.length_c   1.000
_cell.angle_alpha   90.00
_cell.angle_beta   90.00
_cell.angle_gamma   90.00
#
_symmetry.space_group_name_H-M   'P 1'
#
loop_
_entity.id
_entity.type
_entity.pdbx_description
1 polymer ?
#
loop_
_entity_poly.entity_id
_entity_poly.type
_entity_poly.pdbx_seq_one_letter_code
_entity_poly.pdbx_strand_id
1 'polypeptide(L)'
;MKIWLDGKRIFEEETDYGSKYYVFPRDKMQKNVILHSYLVKRGEFNQPCKWIYADDLPETERIIPVKDFDRSQYDYFIYDERTLGRDIQKVLSSYNIDIRQDMKAFLKLEVLPEEAVKELKTLFKEKEYYDKYPEDFTFCESYDYEYKGNKNRILVDSENNLGMDITYDQTEWFGRQYLVEVYAKQVRSQTHYVLKNDWDYWYKYYPSDLNENYWIIEEIDEEQIENFPFEEYQPVEIEKRDLPEKAPEIDTSKFFAPDTVYDFYYSEKMFIMWYNLEQKVATVNINGRREFYTEMVMEGEELTSNWEDMKHIGRTTYGEADIQHPDLKHKDILEYIFGKREPLES
;
A
#
# COMPACT_ATOMS: atom_id res chain seq x y z
N MET A 1 -29.33 -14.64 4.17
CA MET A 1 -28.00 -15.06 4.64
C MET A 1 -27.23 -13.80 4.96
N LYS A 2 -26.76 -13.59 6.20
CA LYS A 2 -26.08 -12.34 6.60
C LYS A 2 -24.62 -12.64 6.90
N ILE A 3 -23.71 -12.22 6.02
CA ILE A 3 -22.26 -12.32 6.22
C ILE A 3 -21.90 -11.41 7.41
N TRP A 4 -21.00 -11.85 8.29
CA TRP A 4 -20.49 -11.01 9.36
C TRP A 4 -19.79 -9.83 8.69
N LEU A 5 -20.28 -8.60 8.93
CA LEU A 5 -19.87 -7.36 8.24
C LEU A 5 -20.44 -7.16 6.81
N ASP A 6 -21.53 -7.85 6.46
CA ASP A 6 -22.29 -7.54 5.23
C ASP A 6 -22.73 -6.06 5.19
N GLY A 7 -22.61 -5.45 4.02
CA GLY A 7 -22.87 -4.03 3.82
C GLY A 7 -21.86 -3.09 4.49
N LYS A 8 -20.69 -3.58 4.91
CA LYS A 8 -19.59 -2.77 5.45
C LYS A 8 -18.44 -2.62 4.45
N ARG A 9 -17.60 -1.63 4.73
CA ARG A 9 -16.26 -1.44 4.17
C ARG A 9 -15.28 -1.45 5.34
N ILE A 10 -14.15 -2.12 5.16
CA ILE A 10 -13.18 -2.36 6.23
C ILE A 10 -11.82 -1.92 5.70
N PHE A 11 -11.17 -1.02 6.43
CA PHE A 11 -9.88 -0.49 6.02
C PHE A 11 -8.87 -0.62 7.14
N GLU A 12 -7.64 -0.94 6.79
CA GLU A 12 -6.52 -1.13 7.70
C GLU A 12 -5.72 0.16 7.88
N GLU A 13 -5.32 0.40 9.12
CA GLU A 13 -4.29 1.31 9.56
C GLU A 13 -3.15 0.47 10.15
N GLU A 14 -1.98 0.53 9.51
CA GLU A 14 -0.76 -0.04 10.10
C GLU A 14 -0.31 0.82 11.27
N THR A 15 -0.06 0.19 12.43
CA THR A 15 0.46 0.88 13.61
C THR A 15 1.76 0.23 14.08
N ASP A 16 2.52 0.93 14.91
CA ASP A 16 3.74 0.40 15.56
C ASP A 16 3.49 -0.89 16.39
N TYR A 17 2.22 -1.18 16.72
CA TYR A 17 1.80 -2.29 17.58
C TYR A 17 0.95 -3.34 16.84
N GLY A 18 0.90 -3.30 15.50
CA GLY A 18 0.11 -4.20 14.67
C GLY A 18 -0.96 -3.46 13.86
N SER A 19 -1.93 -4.21 13.34
CA SER A 19 -2.96 -3.68 12.46
C SER A 19 -4.24 -3.32 13.20
N LYS A 20 -4.79 -2.15 12.88
CA LYS A 20 -6.10 -1.71 13.35
C LYS A 20 -7.04 -1.52 12.17
N TYR A 21 -8.23 -2.09 12.23
CA TYR A 21 -9.19 -2.01 11.13
C TYR A 21 -10.40 -1.15 11.46
N TYR A 22 -10.71 -0.22 10.58
CA TYR A 22 -11.86 0.68 10.64
C TYR A 22 -13.00 0.13 9.81
N VAL A 23 -14.17 -0.01 10.42
CA VAL A 23 -15.36 -0.58 9.80
C VAL A 23 -16.41 0.51 9.62
N PHE A 24 -16.72 0.80 8.36
CA PHE A 24 -17.70 1.82 7.96
C PHE A 24 -18.92 1.19 7.26
N PRO A 25 -20.11 1.81 7.37
CA PRO A 25 -21.25 1.45 6.52
C PRO A 25 -20.94 1.75 5.05
N ARG A 26 -21.06 0.76 4.16
CA ARG A 26 -20.73 0.89 2.73
C ARG A 26 -21.55 1.98 2.04
N ASP A 27 -22.82 2.10 2.39
CA ASP A 27 -23.77 3.06 1.83
C ASP A 27 -23.51 4.51 2.24
N LYS A 28 -22.67 4.74 3.25
CA LYS A 28 -22.27 6.06 3.71
C LYS A 28 -20.88 6.49 3.25
N MET A 29 -20.11 5.58 2.66
CA MET A 29 -18.82 5.93 2.06
C MET A 29 -19.04 6.79 0.82
N GLN A 30 -18.18 7.78 0.64
CA GLN A 30 -18.24 8.70 -0.48
C GLN A 30 -16.94 8.68 -1.25
N LYS A 31 -17.02 8.65 -2.59
CA LYS A 31 -15.86 8.87 -3.45
C LYS A 31 -15.62 10.37 -3.63
N ASN A 32 -14.39 10.80 -3.46
CA ASN A 32 -13.95 12.18 -3.60
C ASN A 32 -12.89 12.27 -4.70
N VAL A 33 -12.88 13.41 -5.39
CA VAL A 33 -11.76 13.83 -6.21
C VAL A 33 -10.89 14.76 -5.38
N ILE A 34 -9.58 14.64 -5.54
CA ILE A 34 -8.63 15.51 -4.88
C ILE A 34 -8.05 16.44 -5.91
N LEU A 35 -8.19 17.74 -5.65
CA LEU A 35 -7.60 18.76 -6.48
C LEU A 35 -6.12 18.90 -6.12
N HIS A 36 -5.29 18.79 -7.14
CA HIS A 36 -3.87 19.08 -7.06
C HIS A 36 -3.53 20.10 -8.15
N SER A 37 -2.32 20.66 -8.09
CA SER A 37 -1.79 21.53 -9.14
C SER A 37 -2.53 22.88 -9.30
N TYR A 38 -2.33 23.59 -10.42
CA TYR A 38 -3.00 24.88 -10.70
C TYR A 38 -4.33 24.68 -11.42
N LEU A 39 -5.40 25.25 -10.86
CA LEU A 39 -6.76 25.22 -11.39
C LEU A 39 -7.06 26.51 -12.16
N VAL A 40 -7.47 26.38 -13.42
CA VAL A 40 -7.83 27.51 -14.28
C VAL A 40 -9.31 27.42 -14.67
N LYS A 41 -10.11 28.35 -14.15
CA LYS A 41 -11.53 28.44 -14.48
C LYS A 41 -11.76 28.88 -15.92
N ARG A 42 -12.96 28.58 -16.43
CA ARG A 42 -13.39 28.95 -17.78
C ARG A 42 -13.14 30.42 -18.09
N GLY A 43 -12.36 30.68 -19.13
CA GLY A 43 -12.07 32.02 -19.63
C GLY A 43 -11.03 32.80 -18.83
N GLU A 44 -10.40 32.21 -17.81
CA GLU A 44 -9.48 32.92 -16.90
C GLU A 44 -7.99 32.63 -17.18
N PHE A 45 -7.67 31.86 -18.23
CA PHE A 45 -6.28 31.52 -18.54
C PHE A 45 -5.37 32.74 -18.74
N ASN A 46 -5.88 33.82 -19.33
CA ASN A 46 -5.10 35.04 -19.54
C ASN A 46 -4.90 35.88 -18.27
N GLN A 47 -5.44 35.47 -17.13
CA GLN A 47 -5.36 36.17 -15.85
C GLN A 47 -4.69 35.26 -14.80
N PRO A 48 -3.35 35.12 -14.82
CA PRO A 48 -2.62 34.27 -13.87
C PRO A 48 -2.97 34.53 -12.40
N CYS A 49 -3.27 35.77 -12.04
CA CYS A 49 -3.69 36.13 -10.68
C CYS A 49 -5.00 35.52 -10.20
N LYS A 50 -5.77 34.91 -11.10
CA LYS A 50 -6.98 34.15 -10.77
C LYS A 50 -6.78 32.64 -10.75
N TRP A 51 -5.61 32.15 -11.15
CA TRP A 51 -5.32 30.73 -11.09
C TRP A 51 -5.20 30.33 -9.63
N ILE A 52 -5.79 29.19 -9.28
CA ILE A 52 -5.83 28.70 -7.91
C ILE A 52 -4.82 27.58 -7.78
N TYR A 53 -3.85 27.71 -6.89
CA TYR A 53 -3.01 26.57 -6.53
C TYR A 53 -3.76 25.70 -5.53
N ALA A 54 -4.09 24.46 -5.90
CA ALA A 54 -5.01 23.62 -5.14
C ALA A 54 -4.50 23.30 -3.72
N ASP A 55 -3.18 23.22 -3.52
CA ASP A 55 -2.60 22.96 -2.20
C ASP A 55 -2.66 24.15 -1.25
N ASP A 56 -2.93 25.36 -1.76
CA ASP A 56 -3.20 26.54 -0.90
C ASP A 56 -4.65 26.56 -0.39
N LEU A 57 -5.53 25.68 -0.90
CA LEU A 57 -6.92 25.59 -0.47
C LEU A 57 -7.06 24.80 0.85
N PRO A 58 -8.04 25.14 1.70
CA PRO A 58 -8.44 24.28 2.81
C PRO A 58 -8.79 22.86 2.32
N GLU A 59 -8.53 21.85 3.15
CA GLU A 59 -8.78 20.44 2.81
C GLU A 59 -10.23 20.19 2.32
N THR A 60 -11.20 20.85 2.93
CA THR A 60 -12.62 20.74 2.56
C THR A 60 -12.95 21.27 1.16
N GLU A 61 -12.12 22.17 0.63
CA GLU A 61 -12.25 22.72 -0.72
C GLU A 61 -11.36 21.97 -1.72
N ARG A 62 -10.28 21.33 -1.23
CA ARG A 62 -9.37 20.52 -2.03
C ARG A 62 -9.91 19.11 -2.28
N ILE A 63 -10.60 18.52 -1.31
CA ILE A 63 -11.16 17.16 -1.38
C ILE A 63 -12.68 17.25 -1.54
N ILE A 64 -13.13 17.10 -2.78
CA ILE A 64 -14.50 17.38 -3.19
C ILE A 64 -15.23 16.05 -3.47
N PRO A 65 -16.45 15.86 -2.96
CA PRO A 65 -17.29 14.74 -3.38
C PRO A 65 -17.40 14.70 -4.91
N VAL A 66 -17.22 13.52 -5.54
CA VAL A 66 -17.30 13.42 -7.02
C VAL A 66 -18.65 13.92 -7.55
N LYS A 67 -19.72 13.69 -6.80
CA LYS A 67 -21.08 14.17 -7.12
C LYS A 67 -21.20 15.70 -7.16
N ASP A 68 -20.34 16.40 -6.42
CA ASP A 68 -20.36 17.86 -6.26
C ASP A 68 -19.26 18.54 -7.09
N PHE A 69 -18.36 17.75 -7.71
CA PHE A 69 -17.30 18.27 -8.56
C PHE A 69 -17.78 18.50 -9.99
N ASP A 70 -17.87 19.78 -10.38
CA ASP A 70 -18.21 20.19 -11.74
C ASP A 70 -16.94 20.51 -12.55
N ARG A 71 -16.38 19.48 -13.22
CA ARG A 71 -15.24 19.62 -14.14
C ARG A 71 -15.47 20.69 -15.21
N SER A 72 -16.72 20.96 -15.56
CA SER A 72 -17.04 21.92 -16.62
C SER A 72 -16.70 23.35 -16.24
N GLN A 73 -16.53 23.69 -14.96
CA GLN A 73 -16.18 25.05 -14.53
C GLN A 73 -14.74 25.45 -14.88
N TYR A 74 -13.92 24.49 -15.26
CA TYR A 74 -12.49 24.65 -15.50
C TYR A 74 -12.15 24.46 -16.97
N ASP A 75 -11.26 25.31 -17.49
CA ASP A 75 -10.65 25.05 -18.80
C ASP A 75 -9.47 24.09 -18.64
N TYR A 76 -8.62 24.31 -17.64
CA TYR A 76 -7.35 23.61 -17.49
C TYR A 76 -7.04 23.28 -16.03
N PHE A 77 -6.33 22.16 -15.87
CA PHE A 77 -5.63 21.74 -14.66
C PHE A 77 -4.19 21.61 -15.09
N ILE A 78 -3.28 22.35 -14.46
CA ILE A 78 -1.91 22.48 -14.91
C ILE A 78 -1.00 21.92 -13.83
N TYR A 79 -0.37 20.79 -14.14
CA TYR A 79 0.53 20.08 -13.26
C TYR A 79 1.71 20.95 -12.81
N ASP A 80 2.00 20.98 -11.50
CA ASP A 80 3.11 21.76 -10.93
C ASP A 80 4.43 21.02 -11.11
N GLU A 81 4.92 21.00 -12.34
CA GLU A 81 6.21 20.40 -12.65
C GLU A 81 7.36 21.34 -12.31
N ARG A 82 8.48 20.80 -11.83
CA ARG A 82 9.68 21.56 -11.43
C ARG A 82 10.18 22.53 -12.52
N THR A 83 9.89 22.23 -13.79
CA THR A 83 10.33 23.02 -14.94
C THR A 83 9.34 24.08 -15.40
N LEU A 84 8.11 24.10 -14.86
CA LEU A 84 6.99 24.91 -15.33
C LEU A 84 7.34 26.41 -15.36
N GLY A 85 7.78 26.97 -14.22
CA GLY A 85 8.11 28.40 -14.13
C GLY A 85 9.25 28.82 -15.08
N ARG A 86 10.24 27.95 -15.28
CA ARG A 86 11.33 28.18 -16.24
C ARG A 86 10.83 28.19 -17.68
N ASP A 87 9.94 27.27 -18.03
CA ASP A 87 9.43 27.14 -19.38
C ASP A 87 8.43 28.25 -19.71
N ILE A 88 7.61 28.69 -18.74
CA ILE A 88 6.80 29.92 -18.83
C ILE A 88 7.69 31.14 -19.04
N GLN A 89 8.78 31.30 -18.27
CA GLN A 89 9.70 32.43 -18.41
C GLN A 89 10.28 32.56 -19.83
N LYS A 90 10.55 31.44 -20.52
CA LYS A 90 11.06 31.50 -21.90
C LYS A 90 10.08 32.18 -22.85
N VAL A 91 8.79 31.90 -22.72
CA VAL A 91 7.74 32.55 -23.52
C VAL A 91 7.63 34.02 -23.13
N LEU A 92 7.52 34.30 -21.83
CA LEU A 92 7.29 35.66 -21.32
C LEU A 92 8.44 36.65 -21.60
N SER A 93 9.68 36.16 -21.73
CA SER A 93 10.84 36.99 -22.08
C SER A 93 10.66 37.74 -23.40
N SER A 94 10.02 37.14 -24.41
CA SER A 94 9.72 37.79 -25.70
C SER A 94 8.78 38.99 -25.58
N TYR A 95 8.08 39.09 -24.44
CA TYR A 95 7.11 40.13 -24.12
C TYR A 95 7.63 41.10 -23.04
N ASN A 96 8.93 41.08 -22.72
CA ASN A 96 9.56 41.87 -21.66
C ASN A 96 8.94 41.65 -20.26
N ILE A 97 8.42 40.45 -19.99
CA ILE A 97 7.88 40.07 -18.68
C ILE A 97 8.87 39.13 -18.00
N ASP A 98 9.36 39.53 -16.83
CA ASP A 98 10.30 38.75 -16.00
C ASP A 98 9.60 38.28 -14.72
N ILE A 99 9.38 36.98 -14.62
CA ILE A 99 8.87 36.30 -13.43
C ILE A 99 10.01 35.59 -12.67
N ARG A 100 11.26 35.70 -13.14
CA ARG A 100 12.44 35.03 -12.56
C ARG A 100 12.27 33.52 -12.38
N GLN A 101 11.51 32.90 -13.29
CA GLN A 101 11.15 31.47 -13.24
C GLN A 101 10.32 31.06 -12.01
N ASP A 102 9.75 32.03 -11.28
CA ASP A 102 8.96 31.80 -10.07
C ASP A 102 7.46 31.82 -10.38
N MET A 103 6.78 30.70 -10.10
CA MET A 103 5.33 30.60 -10.26
C MET A 103 4.59 31.61 -9.37
N LYS A 104 5.09 31.91 -8.17
CA LYS A 104 4.46 32.93 -7.29
C LYS A 104 4.57 34.33 -7.87
N ALA A 105 5.58 34.61 -8.69
CA ALA A 105 5.67 35.86 -9.44
C ALA A 105 4.73 35.86 -10.65
N PHE A 106 4.62 34.73 -11.36
CA PHE A 106 3.67 34.56 -12.46
C PHE A 106 2.22 34.79 -12.02
N LEU A 107 1.81 34.22 -10.89
CA LEU A 107 0.47 34.37 -10.32
C LEU A 107 0.17 35.80 -9.81
N LYS A 108 1.09 36.75 -9.92
CA LYS A 108 0.81 38.17 -9.63
C LYS A 108 0.46 38.98 -10.88
N LEU A 109 0.60 38.39 -12.06
CA LEU A 109 0.30 39.06 -13.33
C LEU A 109 -1.22 39.18 -13.51
N GLU A 110 -1.70 40.41 -13.71
CA GLU A 110 -3.13 40.68 -13.87
C GLU A 110 -3.69 40.17 -15.19
N VAL A 111 -3.01 40.47 -16.30
CA VAL A 111 -3.43 40.09 -17.65
C VAL A 111 -2.20 39.83 -18.51
N LEU A 112 -2.21 38.71 -19.23
CA LEU A 112 -1.21 38.36 -20.22
C LEU A 112 -1.57 38.91 -21.61
N PRO A 113 -0.57 39.32 -22.42
CA PRO A 113 -0.79 39.63 -23.84
C PRO A 113 -1.39 38.43 -24.59
N GLU A 114 -2.29 38.68 -25.54
CA GLU A 114 -3.01 37.62 -26.26
C GLU A 114 -2.06 36.65 -27.00
N GLU A 115 -1.00 37.17 -27.61
CA GLU A 115 0.00 36.35 -28.29
C GLU A 115 0.80 35.48 -27.30
N ALA A 116 1.14 36.02 -26.11
CA ALA A 116 1.78 35.24 -25.05
C ALA A 116 0.88 34.10 -24.57
N VAL A 117 -0.44 34.33 -24.48
CA VAL A 117 -1.43 33.29 -24.13
C VAL A 117 -1.44 32.16 -25.17
N LYS A 118 -1.42 32.49 -26.47
CA LYS A 118 -1.39 31.49 -27.55
C LYS A 118 -0.12 30.64 -27.50
N GLU A 119 1.04 31.27 -27.26
CA GLU A 119 2.31 30.58 -27.12
C GLU A 119 2.34 29.68 -25.87
N LEU A 120 1.86 30.16 -24.72
CA LEU A 120 1.79 29.37 -23.49
C LEU A 120 0.89 28.14 -23.64
N LYS A 121 -0.28 28.27 -24.29
CA LYS A 121 -1.17 27.12 -24.55
C LYS A 121 -0.52 26.08 -25.45
N THR A 122 0.27 26.53 -26.43
CA THR A 122 1.04 25.63 -27.31
C THR A 122 2.11 24.91 -26.50
N LEU A 123 2.90 25.65 -25.73
CA LEU A 123 3.92 25.11 -24.84
C LEU A 123 3.33 24.06 -23.90
N PHE A 124 2.22 24.36 -23.24
CA PHE A 124 1.63 23.46 -22.23
C PHE A 124 1.11 22.18 -22.86
N LYS A 125 0.62 22.25 -24.10
CA LYS A 125 0.24 21.06 -24.87
C LYS A 125 1.46 20.24 -25.28
N GLU A 126 2.53 20.86 -25.75
CA GLU A 126 3.75 20.17 -26.18
C GLU A 126 4.53 19.53 -25.02
N LYS A 127 4.47 20.15 -23.85
CA LYS A 127 5.09 19.68 -22.61
C LYS A 127 4.20 18.80 -21.76
N GLU A 128 2.96 18.56 -22.21
CA GLU A 128 1.96 17.76 -21.50
C GLU A 128 1.72 18.25 -20.06
N TYR A 129 1.72 19.57 -19.84
CA TYR A 129 1.44 20.14 -18.52
C TYR A 129 -0.04 20.08 -18.11
N TYR A 130 -0.93 19.63 -18.99
CA TYR A 130 -2.36 19.58 -18.70
C TYR A 130 -2.77 18.22 -18.16
N ASP A 131 -3.31 18.19 -16.94
CA ASP A 131 -3.93 17.00 -16.38
C ASP A 131 -5.23 16.69 -17.13
N LYS A 132 -5.39 15.44 -17.54
CA LYS A 132 -6.58 14.90 -18.20
C LYS A 132 -7.52 14.33 -17.15
N TYR A 133 -8.77 14.77 -17.20
CA TYR A 133 -9.81 14.23 -16.33
C TYR A 133 -10.57 13.10 -17.06
N PRO A 134 -10.81 11.95 -16.40
CA PRO A 134 -10.44 11.61 -15.02
C PRO A 134 -9.07 10.93 -14.85
N GLU A 135 -8.32 10.70 -15.93
CA GLU A 135 -7.17 9.79 -15.95
C GLU A 135 -6.01 10.20 -15.04
N ASP A 136 -5.70 11.50 -15.00
CA ASP A 136 -4.57 12.05 -14.26
C ASP A 136 -4.98 12.58 -12.87
N PHE A 137 -6.23 12.33 -12.44
CA PHE A 137 -6.77 12.83 -11.17
C PHE A 137 -6.68 11.79 -10.07
N THR A 138 -6.32 12.24 -8.87
CA THR A 138 -6.34 11.42 -7.66
C THR A 138 -7.76 11.32 -7.09
N PHE A 139 -8.15 10.11 -6.71
CA PHE A 139 -9.41 9.85 -6.02
C PHE A 139 -9.14 9.18 -4.68
N CYS A 140 -9.98 9.50 -3.69
CA CYS A 140 -9.99 8.81 -2.41
C CYS A 140 -11.43 8.53 -1.99
N GLU A 141 -11.61 7.77 -0.92
CA GLU A 141 -12.89 7.62 -0.24
C GLU A 141 -12.90 8.41 1.06
N SER A 142 -14.10 8.77 1.52
CA SER A 142 -14.26 9.40 2.84
C SER A 142 -15.52 8.94 3.55
N TYR A 143 -15.48 9.10 4.87
CA TYR A 143 -16.62 8.92 5.76
C TYR A 143 -16.83 10.17 6.61
N ASP A 144 -17.97 10.84 6.39
CA ASP A 144 -18.35 12.02 7.15
C ASP A 144 -19.25 11.61 8.32
N TYR A 145 -18.94 12.10 9.53
CA TYR A 145 -19.70 11.79 10.74
C TYR A 145 -19.78 12.98 11.70
N GLU A 146 -20.71 12.92 12.64
CA GLU A 146 -20.87 13.96 13.66
C GLU A 146 -20.53 13.41 15.05
N TYR A 147 -19.63 14.09 15.75
CA TYR A 147 -19.27 13.75 17.12
C TYR A 147 -19.27 15.01 17.99
N LYS A 148 -20.09 14.99 19.04
CA LYS A 148 -20.28 16.12 19.98
C LYS A 148 -20.61 17.46 19.28
N GLY A 149 -21.41 17.42 18.21
CA GLY A 149 -21.81 18.60 17.44
C GLY A 149 -20.78 19.08 16.41
N ASN A 150 -19.61 18.43 16.33
CA ASN A 150 -18.60 18.72 15.31
C ASN A 150 -18.73 17.74 14.15
N LYS A 151 -18.68 18.27 12.93
CA LYS A 151 -18.55 17.45 11.72
C LYS A 151 -17.09 17.04 11.55
N ASN A 152 -16.87 15.75 11.42
CA ASN A 152 -15.57 15.14 11.20
C ASN A 152 -15.61 14.37 9.89
N ARG A 153 -14.45 14.22 9.27
CA ARG A 153 -14.26 13.44 8.05
C ARG A 153 -13.07 12.53 8.27
N ILE A 154 -13.25 11.25 7.97
CA ILE A 154 -12.15 10.30 7.81
C ILE A 154 -11.89 10.16 6.32
N LEU A 155 -10.63 10.28 5.93
CA LEU A 155 -10.16 10.04 4.57
C LEU A 155 -9.56 8.63 4.50
N VAL A 156 -9.84 7.93 3.42
CA VAL A 156 -9.36 6.60 3.15
C VAL A 156 -8.72 6.61 1.78
N ASP A 157 -7.45 6.23 1.73
CA ASP A 157 -6.68 6.21 0.51
C ASP A 157 -6.12 4.81 0.29
N SER A 158 -6.96 3.95 -0.28
CA SER A 158 -6.63 2.53 -0.51
C SER A 158 -5.43 2.29 -1.43
N GLU A 159 -4.98 3.33 -2.13
CA GLU A 159 -3.85 3.28 -3.06
C GLU A 159 -2.59 3.93 -2.47
N ASN A 160 -2.66 4.44 -1.24
CA ASN A 160 -1.56 5.12 -0.53
C ASN A 160 -0.93 6.26 -1.36
N ASN A 161 -1.72 6.94 -2.19
CA ASN A 161 -1.29 8.05 -3.02
C ASN A 161 -0.96 9.31 -2.21
N LEU A 162 -1.48 9.42 -0.99
CA LEU A 162 -1.52 10.64 -0.19
C LEU A 162 -0.78 10.52 1.15
N GLY A 163 -0.20 9.35 1.45
CA GLY A 163 0.44 9.09 2.75
C GLY A 163 -0.52 9.24 3.92
N MET A 164 -1.77 8.80 3.75
CA MET A 164 -2.77 8.73 4.82
C MET A 164 -2.50 7.51 5.70
N ASP A 165 -2.99 7.53 6.95
CA ASP A 165 -2.79 6.40 7.88
C ASP A 165 -3.70 5.19 7.59
N ILE A 166 -4.83 5.39 6.88
CA ILE A 166 -5.79 4.33 6.55
C ILE A 166 -5.70 3.98 5.05
N THR A 167 -5.05 2.85 4.72
CA THR A 167 -4.49 2.63 3.38
C THR A 167 -4.83 1.30 2.71
N TYR A 168 -5.30 0.27 3.41
CA TYR A 168 -5.60 -1.01 2.75
C TYR A 168 -7.06 -1.42 2.89
N ASP A 169 -7.72 -1.75 1.78
CA ASP A 169 -9.08 -2.28 1.80
C ASP A 169 -9.07 -3.78 2.12
N GLN A 170 -9.52 -4.12 3.34
CA GLN A 170 -9.59 -5.48 3.86
C GLN A 170 -11.02 -6.06 3.79
N THR A 171 -11.95 -5.37 3.10
CA THR A 171 -13.36 -5.77 3.03
C THR A 171 -13.53 -7.18 2.49
N GLU A 172 -12.75 -7.56 1.48
CA GLU A 172 -12.84 -8.91 0.90
C GLU A 172 -12.25 -9.97 1.83
N TRP A 173 -11.12 -9.68 2.49
CA TRP A 173 -10.47 -10.61 3.41
C TRP A 173 -11.40 -11.00 4.56
N PHE A 174 -11.99 -10.01 5.25
CA PHE A 174 -13.00 -10.26 6.28
C PHE A 174 -14.28 -10.88 5.71
N GLY A 175 -14.67 -10.52 4.48
CA GLY A 175 -15.84 -11.06 3.81
C GLY A 175 -15.78 -12.55 3.49
N ARG A 176 -14.57 -13.14 3.50
CA ARG A 176 -14.32 -14.58 3.30
C ARG A 176 -14.37 -15.40 4.59
N GLN A 177 -14.47 -14.74 5.74
CA GLN A 177 -14.42 -15.38 7.05
C GLN A 177 -15.81 -15.59 7.65
N TYR A 178 -15.92 -16.62 8.48
CA TYR A 178 -17.12 -16.96 9.23
C TYR A 178 -16.83 -16.86 10.72
N LEU A 179 -17.75 -16.25 11.46
CA LEU A 179 -17.66 -16.30 12.92
C LEU A 179 -18.02 -17.68 13.45
N VAL A 180 -17.19 -18.18 14.36
CA VAL A 180 -17.42 -19.45 15.07
C VAL A 180 -17.72 -19.23 16.54
N GLU A 181 -17.18 -18.18 17.15
CA GLU A 181 -17.47 -17.80 18.53
C GLU A 181 -17.63 -16.29 18.66
N VAL A 182 -18.57 -15.87 19.51
CA VAL A 182 -18.83 -14.47 19.83
C VAL A 182 -19.07 -14.35 21.32
N TYR A 183 -18.40 -13.38 21.92
CA TYR A 183 -18.54 -13.02 23.32
C TYR A 183 -18.82 -11.52 23.40
N ALA A 184 -19.69 -11.10 24.31
CA ALA A 184 -20.08 -9.70 24.46
C ALA A 184 -19.89 -9.22 25.89
N LYS A 185 -19.46 -7.97 26.04
CA LYS A 185 -19.34 -7.28 27.31
C LYS A 185 -19.95 -5.89 27.19
N GLN A 186 -20.71 -5.49 28.21
CA GLN A 186 -21.19 -4.12 28.32
C GLN A 186 -20.08 -3.24 28.90
N VAL A 187 -19.73 -2.19 28.16
CA VAL A 187 -18.78 -1.16 28.59
C VAL A 187 -19.53 0.18 28.56
N ARG A 188 -19.85 0.68 29.75
CA ARG A 188 -20.74 1.86 29.92
C ARG A 188 -22.09 1.60 29.24
N SER A 189 -22.41 2.33 28.16
CA SER A 189 -23.64 2.22 27.39
C SER A 189 -23.46 1.50 26.05
N GLN A 190 -22.31 0.85 25.82
CA GLN A 190 -21.95 0.26 24.54
C GLN A 190 -21.63 -1.22 24.70
N THR A 191 -21.91 -2.00 23.65
CA THR A 191 -21.58 -3.42 23.61
C THR A 191 -20.27 -3.60 22.87
N HIS A 192 -19.27 -4.16 23.56
CA HIS A 192 -18.00 -4.59 22.99
C HIS A 192 -18.06 -6.09 22.76
N TYR A 193 -17.46 -6.55 21.66
CA TYR A 193 -17.41 -7.96 21.30
C TYR A 193 -15.98 -8.47 21.25
N VAL A 194 -15.86 -9.76 21.52
CA VAL A 194 -14.67 -10.57 21.23
C VAL A 194 -15.13 -11.72 20.36
N LEU A 195 -14.39 -11.97 19.30
CA LEU A 195 -14.84 -12.77 18.17
C LEU A 195 -13.76 -13.76 17.78
N LYS A 196 -14.18 -14.96 17.41
CA LYS A 196 -13.31 -15.94 16.76
C LYS A 196 -13.84 -16.24 15.36
N ASN A 197 -12.97 -16.25 14.37
CA ASN A 197 -13.32 -16.72 13.03
C ASN A 197 -12.96 -18.20 12.79
N ASP A 198 -13.36 -18.74 11.64
CA ASP A 198 -13.12 -20.11 11.20
C ASP A 198 -11.66 -20.40 10.81
N TRP A 199 -10.85 -19.35 10.72
CA TRP A 199 -9.40 -19.41 10.51
C TRP A 199 -8.62 -19.34 11.83
N ASP A 200 -9.33 -19.45 12.96
CA ASP A 200 -8.79 -19.44 14.32
C ASP A 200 -8.19 -18.12 14.81
N TYR A 201 -8.41 -17.02 14.08
CA TYR A 201 -8.05 -15.67 14.55
C TYR A 201 -9.08 -15.12 15.54
N TRP A 202 -8.56 -14.33 16.48
CA TRP A 202 -9.34 -13.64 17.50
C TRP A 202 -9.32 -12.14 17.32
N TYR A 203 -10.47 -11.50 17.50
CA TYR A 203 -10.60 -10.05 17.35
C TYR A 203 -11.40 -9.42 18.48
N LYS A 204 -11.01 -8.21 18.87
CA LYS A 204 -11.91 -7.26 19.53
C LYS A 204 -12.71 -6.53 18.46
N TYR A 205 -14.00 -6.31 18.71
CA TYR A 205 -14.85 -5.51 17.85
C TYR A 205 -15.73 -4.57 18.68
N TYR A 206 -15.55 -3.26 18.49
CA TYR A 206 -16.18 -2.28 19.36
C TYR A 206 -16.44 -0.96 18.64
N PRO A 207 -17.43 -0.17 19.08
CA PRO A 207 -17.70 1.14 18.49
C PRO A 207 -16.60 2.13 18.85
N SER A 208 -16.20 2.98 17.90
CA SER A 208 -15.14 3.97 18.12
C SER A 208 -15.56 5.12 19.03
N ASP A 209 -16.84 5.46 19.03
CA ASP A 209 -17.43 6.53 19.82
C ASP A 209 -18.85 6.19 20.30
N LEU A 210 -19.38 7.01 21.23
CA LEU A 210 -20.69 6.83 21.86
C LEU A 210 -21.88 6.88 20.89
N ASN A 211 -21.71 7.47 19.70
CA ASN A 211 -22.73 7.54 18.66
C ASN A 211 -22.66 6.33 17.72
N GLU A 212 -21.69 5.44 17.92
CA GLU A 212 -21.41 4.28 17.07
C GLU A 212 -21.21 4.69 15.61
N ASN A 213 -20.58 5.85 15.40
CA ASN A 213 -20.38 6.40 14.05
C ASN A 213 -19.61 5.44 13.16
N TYR A 214 -18.61 4.75 13.70
CA TYR A 214 -17.88 3.67 13.03
C TYR A 214 -17.41 2.66 14.07
N TRP A 215 -16.91 1.52 13.62
CA TRP A 215 -16.45 0.44 14.49
C TRP A 215 -14.97 0.14 14.24
N ILE A 216 -14.32 -0.40 15.25
CA ILE A 216 -12.92 -0.82 15.22
C ILE A 216 -12.86 -2.33 15.38
N ILE A 217 -12.00 -2.97 14.58
CA ILE A 217 -11.52 -4.33 14.78
C ILE A 217 -10.04 -4.25 15.15
N GLU A 218 -9.65 -4.96 16.20
CA GLU A 218 -8.24 -5.17 16.59
C GLU A 218 -8.00 -6.66 16.74
N GLU A 219 -6.90 -7.16 16.17
CA GLU A 219 -6.48 -8.54 16.38
C GLU A 219 -6.03 -8.76 17.83
N ILE A 220 -6.28 -9.97 18.34
CA ILE A 220 -5.75 -10.44 19.60
C ILE A 220 -4.76 -11.54 19.26
N ASP A 221 -3.47 -11.24 19.39
CA ASP A 221 -2.40 -12.19 19.06
C ASP A 221 -2.48 -13.45 19.94
N GLU A 222 -1.90 -14.55 19.46
CA GLU A 222 -1.87 -15.83 20.17
C GLU A 222 -1.28 -15.70 21.59
N GLU A 223 -0.23 -14.90 21.80
CA GLU A 223 0.34 -14.67 23.13
C GLU A 223 -0.63 -13.93 24.08
N GLN A 224 -1.48 -13.07 23.52
CA GLN A 224 -2.45 -12.29 24.29
C GLN A 224 -3.68 -13.14 24.63
N ILE A 225 -4.05 -14.10 23.78
CA ILE A 225 -5.26 -14.90 23.97
C ILE A 225 -5.19 -15.78 25.22
N GLU A 226 -4.00 -16.29 25.57
CA GLU A 226 -3.78 -17.15 26.74
C GLU A 226 -4.14 -16.46 28.05
N ASN A 227 -3.95 -15.14 28.11
CA ASN A 227 -4.21 -14.31 29.29
C ASN A 227 -5.43 -13.41 29.10
N PHE A 228 -6.24 -13.65 28.07
CA PHE A 228 -7.39 -12.80 27.76
C PHE A 228 -8.53 -13.02 28.78
N PRO A 229 -9.13 -11.96 29.35
CA PRO A 229 -10.10 -12.07 30.44
C PRO A 229 -11.50 -12.44 29.93
N PHE A 230 -11.66 -13.65 29.39
CA PHE A 230 -12.92 -14.15 28.85
C PHE A 230 -14.05 -14.18 29.89
N GLU A 231 -13.73 -14.31 31.18
CA GLU A 231 -14.69 -14.28 32.29
C GLU A 231 -15.47 -12.98 32.39
N GLU A 232 -14.96 -11.87 31.82
CA GLU A 232 -15.66 -10.59 31.77
C GLU A 232 -16.70 -10.52 30.64
N TYR A 233 -16.72 -11.50 29.75
CA TYR A 233 -17.60 -11.54 28.59
C TYR A 233 -18.64 -12.66 28.71
N GLN A 234 -19.80 -12.43 28.11
CA GLN A 234 -20.88 -13.42 28.02
C GLN A 234 -20.93 -13.99 26.61
N PRO A 235 -21.01 -15.33 26.44
CA PRO A 235 -21.19 -15.93 25.12
C PRO A 235 -22.47 -15.42 24.45
N VAL A 236 -22.39 -15.15 23.15
CA VAL A 236 -23.52 -14.76 22.31
C VAL A 236 -23.84 -15.91 21.37
N GLU A 237 -25.11 -16.33 21.35
CA GLU A 237 -25.56 -17.35 20.43
C GLU A 237 -25.52 -16.82 18.98
N ILE A 238 -24.79 -17.53 18.12
CA ILE A 238 -24.72 -17.25 16.69
C ILE A 238 -25.32 -18.40 15.88
N GLU A 239 -25.81 -18.07 14.68
CA GLU A 239 -26.30 -19.05 13.72
C GLU A 239 -25.18 -20.03 13.35
N LYS A 240 -25.39 -21.33 13.63
CA LYS A 240 -24.46 -22.39 13.23
C LYS A 240 -24.46 -22.52 11.71
N ARG A 241 -23.27 -22.65 11.12
CA ARG A 241 -23.08 -22.78 9.66
C ARG A 241 -22.16 -23.95 9.37
N ASP A 242 -22.42 -24.62 8.25
CA ASP A 242 -21.46 -25.57 7.68
C ASP A 242 -20.30 -24.76 7.12
N LEU A 243 -19.13 -24.90 7.74
CA LEU A 243 -17.91 -24.28 7.24
C LEU A 243 -17.50 -24.97 5.94
N PRO A 244 -17.00 -24.22 4.94
CA PRO A 244 -16.39 -24.85 3.79
C PRO A 244 -15.30 -25.82 4.27
N GLU A 245 -15.16 -26.98 3.61
CA GLU A 245 -14.08 -27.91 3.92
C GLU A 245 -12.76 -27.14 3.83
N LYS A 246 -12.02 -27.06 4.95
CA LYS A 246 -10.66 -26.51 4.94
C LYS A 246 -9.91 -27.27 3.85
N ALA A 247 -9.26 -26.54 2.95
CA ALA A 247 -8.37 -27.17 1.97
C ALA A 247 -7.42 -28.10 2.75
N PRO A 248 -7.16 -29.32 2.25
CA PRO A 248 -6.31 -30.25 2.98
C PRO A 248 -5.01 -29.54 3.30
N GLU A 249 -4.63 -29.53 4.57
CA GLU A 249 -3.34 -28.98 4.99
C GLU A 249 -2.27 -29.59 4.10
N ILE A 250 -1.52 -28.71 3.42
CA ILE A 250 -0.37 -29.15 2.66
C ILE A 250 0.60 -29.70 3.71
N ASP A 251 0.85 -31.01 3.66
CA ASP A 251 1.82 -31.66 4.52
C ASP A 251 3.22 -31.23 4.11
N THR A 252 3.65 -30.08 4.63
CA THR A 252 4.95 -29.48 4.34
C THR A 252 6.09 -30.30 4.89
N SER A 253 5.83 -31.22 5.84
CA SER A 253 6.85 -32.10 6.40
C SER A 253 7.49 -33.00 5.32
N LYS A 254 6.75 -33.32 4.25
CA LYS A 254 7.26 -34.09 3.10
C LYS A 254 8.28 -33.32 2.27
N PHE A 255 8.18 -31.99 2.21
CA PHE A 255 9.14 -31.16 1.48
C PHE A 255 10.45 -31.00 2.26
N PHE A 256 10.37 -31.02 3.59
CA PHE A 256 11.55 -30.82 4.46
C PHE A 256 12.04 -32.14 5.08
N ALA A 257 11.56 -33.29 4.62
CA ALA A 257 12.05 -34.57 5.08
C ALA A 257 13.51 -34.75 4.62
N PRO A 258 14.44 -35.15 5.52
CA PRO A 258 15.87 -35.19 5.21
C PRO A 258 16.26 -36.05 4.01
N ASP A 259 15.43 -37.01 3.64
CA ASP A 259 15.59 -37.97 2.55
C ASP A 259 14.91 -37.55 1.23
N THR A 260 14.12 -36.47 1.23
CA THR A 260 13.49 -35.96 0.00
C THR A 260 14.54 -35.45 -0.98
N VAL A 261 14.45 -35.89 -2.23
CA VAL A 261 15.43 -35.58 -3.29
C VAL A 261 15.06 -34.29 -4.02
N TYR A 262 16.06 -33.42 -4.16
CA TYR A 262 15.96 -32.13 -4.83
C TYR A 262 17.04 -31.98 -5.90
N ASP A 263 16.69 -31.29 -6.99
CA ASP A 263 17.63 -30.70 -7.92
C ASP A 263 17.97 -29.28 -7.46
N PHE A 264 19.26 -29.00 -7.33
CA PHE A 264 19.77 -27.71 -6.86
C PHE A 264 20.37 -26.91 -8.00
N TYR A 265 20.17 -25.60 -7.95
CA TYR A 265 20.60 -24.67 -8.97
C TYR A 265 21.23 -23.43 -8.37
N TYR A 266 22.10 -22.79 -9.14
CA TYR A 266 22.80 -21.57 -8.77
C TYR A 266 22.72 -20.51 -9.88
N SER A 267 22.34 -19.28 -9.52
CA SER A 267 22.45 -18.06 -10.31
C SER A 267 23.27 -17.04 -9.53
N GLU A 268 24.28 -16.45 -10.17
CA GLU A 268 25.10 -15.41 -9.55
C GLU A 268 24.28 -14.14 -9.30
N LYS A 269 23.37 -13.82 -10.22
CA LYS A 269 22.46 -12.66 -10.08
C LYS A 269 21.52 -12.81 -8.89
N MET A 270 20.87 -13.97 -8.75
CA MET A 270 20.00 -14.25 -7.61
C MET A 270 20.78 -14.23 -6.30
N PHE A 271 21.97 -14.84 -6.29
CA PHE A 271 22.80 -14.93 -5.10
C PHE A 271 23.16 -13.55 -4.54
N ILE A 272 23.61 -12.63 -5.41
CA ILE A 272 23.96 -11.26 -5.03
C ILE A 272 22.71 -10.51 -4.52
N MET A 273 21.56 -10.69 -5.17
CA MET A 273 20.31 -10.05 -4.78
C MET A 273 19.87 -10.49 -3.37
N TRP A 274 19.80 -11.79 -3.12
CA TRP A 274 19.41 -12.34 -1.82
C TRP A 274 20.40 -11.99 -0.72
N TYR A 275 21.70 -12.05 -1.01
CA TYR A 275 22.71 -11.63 -0.05
C TYR A 275 22.53 -10.16 0.39
N ASN A 276 22.22 -9.26 -0.56
CA ASN A 276 21.98 -7.86 -0.23
C ASN A 276 20.69 -7.63 0.58
N LEU A 277 19.64 -8.41 0.32
CA LEU A 277 18.34 -8.27 0.98
C LEU A 277 18.29 -8.93 2.35
N GLU A 278 18.74 -10.19 2.45
CA GLU A 278 18.52 -11.04 3.61
C GLU A 278 19.80 -11.34 4.40
N GLN A 279 20.99 -11.04 3.84
CA GLN A 279 22.30 -11.38 4.41
C GLN A 279 22.45 -12.89 4.74
N LYS A 280 21.68 -13.74 4.05
CA LYS A 280 21.70 -15.21 4.18
C LYS A 280 22.08 -15.85 2.85
N VAL A 281 22.79 -16.97 2.93
CA VAL A 281 23.25 -17.74 1.75
C VAL A 281 23.09 -19.22 2.02
N ALA A 282 22.50 -19.92 1.05
CA ALA A 282 22.23 -21.34 1.17
C ALA A 282 23.33 -22.17 0.49
N THR A 283 23.64 -23.32 1.10
CA THR A 283 24.64 -24.26 0.59
C THR A 283 24.13 -25.69 0.64
N VAL A 284 24.65 -26.53 -0.24
CA VAL A 284 24.24 -27.93 -0.34
C VAL A 284 25.48 -28.79 -0.58
N ASN A 285 25.52 -29.96 0.06
CA ASN A 285 26.60 -30.92 -0.17
C ASN A 285 26.27 -31.80 -1.40
N ILE A 286 26.95 -31.52 -2.51
CA ILE A 286 26.87 -32.29 -3.74
C ILE A 286 28.13 -33.16 -3.85
N ASN A 287 27.95 -34.48 -3.74
CA ASN A 287 29.03 -35.46 -3.90
C ASN A 287 30.26 -35.20 -3.01
N GLY A 288 30.04 -34.77 -1.76
CA GLY A 288 31.11 -34.47 -0.80
C GLY A 288 31.73 -33.08 -0.95
N ARG A 289 31.15 -32.21 -1.78
CA ARG A 289 31.56 -30.80 -1.93
C ARG A 289 30.40 -29.88 -1.57
N ARG A 290 30.69 -28.88 -0.74
CA ARG A 290 29.73 -27.85 -0.38
C ARG A 290 29.67 -26.79 -1.48
N GLU A 291 28.51 -26.67 -2.11
CA GLU A 291 28.25 -25.73 -3.19
C GLU A 291 27.19 -24.72 -2.74
N PHE A 292 27.24 -23.48 -3.25
CA PHE A 292 26.17 -22.51 -3.04
C PHE A 292 25.01 -22.81 -3.98
N TYR A 293 23.78 -22.61 -3.50
CA TYR A 293 22.57 -22.72 -4.32
C TYR A 293 21.65 -21.51 -4.11
N THR A 294 20.87 -21.20 -5.13
CA THR A 294 19.86 -20.13 -5.13
C THR A 294 18.47 -20.65 -5.46
N GLU A 295 18.33 -21.91 -5.85
CA GLU A 295 17.02 -22.54 -6.00
C GLU A 295 17.15 -24.04 -5.77
N MET A 296 16.13 -24.62 -5.15
CA MET A 296 15.96 -26.06 -5.01
C MET A 296 14.56 -26.40 -5.51
N VAL A 297 14.46 -27.43 -6.35
CA VAL A 297 13.17 -27.93 -6.87
C VAL A 297 13.09 -29.43 -6.66
N MET A 298 11.90 -29.94 -6.35
CA MET A 298 11.75 -31.38 -6.16
C MET A 298 12.07 -32.13 -7.45
N GLU A 299 12.48 -33.38 -7.30
CA GLU A 299 12.72 -34.24 -8.46
C GLU A 299 11.52 -34.27 -9.42
N GLY A 300 11.74 -33.80 -10.65
CA GLY A 300 10.74 -33.78 -11.72
C GLY A 300 9.91 -32.51 -11.82
N GLU A 301 10.11 -31.54 -10.94
CA GLU A 301 9.48 -30.21 -11.06
C GLU A 301 10.30 -29.25 -11.94
N GLU A 302 9.62 -28.25 -12.49
CA GLU A 302 10.25 -27.18 -13.26
C GLU A 302 10.80 -26.09 -12.33
N LEU A 303 11.84 -25.37 -12.80
CA LEU A 303 12.33 -24.17 -12.13
C LEU A 303 11.21 -23.14 -12.03
N THR A 304 11.07 -22.55 -10.85
CA THR A 304 10.17 -21.42 -10.62
C THR A 304 10.79 -20.12 -11.13
N SER A 305 12.11 -19.98 -11.05
CA SER A 305 12.80 -18.79 -11.54
C SER A 305 13.24 -18.90 -13.00
N ASN A 306 13.08 -17.80 -13.75
CA ASN A 306 13.43 -17.71 -15.17
C ASN A 306 14.71 -16.88 -15.41
N TRP A 307 15.77 -17.10 -14.63
CA TRP A 307 17.04 -16.38 -14.81
C TRP A 307 17.93 -17.07 -15.84
N GLU A 308 18.47 -16.27 -16.76
CA GLU A 308 19.30 -16.75 -17.87
C GLU A 308 20.62 -17.41 -17.41
N ASP A 309 21.10 -17.12 -16.20
CA ASP A 309 22.34 -17.64 -15.64
C ASP A 309 22.16 -18.83 -14.69
N MET A 310 20.95 -19.38 -14.58
CA MET A 310 20.68 -20.57 -13.77
C MET A 310 21.49 -21.78 -14.25
N LYS A 311 22.27 -22.36 -13.34
CA LYS A 311 23.07 -23.55 -13.57
C LYS A 311 22.65 -24.65 -12.60
N HIS A 312 22.35 -25.83 -13.14
CA HIS A 312 22.19 -27.02 -12.31
C HIS A 312 23.53 -27.39 -11.68
N ILE A 313 23.58 -27.42 -10.35
CA ILE A 313 24.81 -27.72 -9.59
C ILE A 313 24.85 -29.18 -9.12
N GLY A 314 23.69 -29.83 -9.00
CA GLY A 314 23.60 -31.25 -8.69
C GLY A 314 22.29 -31.66 -8.06
N ARG A 315 22.18 -32.95 -7.76
CA ARG A 315 21.03 -33.59 -7.14
C ARG A 315 21.45 -34.26 -5.84
N THR A 316 20.71 -34.00 -4.76
CA THR A 316 20.92 -34.65 -3.45
C THR A 316 19.67 -34.55 -2.59
N THR A 317 19.72 -34.97 -1.33
CA THR A 317 18.57 -34.88 -0.42
C THR A 317 18.53 -33.56 0.34
N TYR A 318 17.35 -33.16 0.82
CA TYR A 318 17.15 -31.94 1.60
C TYR A 318 18.04 -31.88 2.86
N GLY A 319 18.30 -33.03 3.50
CA GLY A 319 19.18 -33.10 4.67
C GLY A 319 20.64 -32.71 4.40
N GLU A 320 21.04 -32.62 3.14
CA GLU A 320 22.36 -32.13 2.72
C GLU A 320 22.37 -30.62 2.42
N ALA A 321 21.23 -29.93 2.55
CA ALA A 321 21.07 -28.49 2.32
C ALA A 321 21.02 -27.70 3.64
N ASP A 322 21.72 -26.56 3.65
CA ASP A 322 21.86 -25.66 4.80
C ASP A 322 21.66 -24.21 4.36
N ILE A 323 20.63 -23.53 4.86
CA ILE A 323 20.32 -22.11 4.54
C ILE A 323 21.31 -21.15 5.24
N GLN A 324 22.08 -21.66 6.21
CA GLN A 324 23.16 -20.92 6.85
C GLN A 324 24.20 -21.91 7.42
N HIS A 325 25.29 -22.11 6.68
CA HIS A 325 26.36 -22.99 7.18
C HIS A 325 27.16 -22.26 8.27
N PRO A 326 27.29 -22.81 9.49
CA PRO A 326 27.86 -22.11 10.66
C PRO A 326 29.32 -21.68 10.48
N ASP A 327 30.04 -22.37 9.58
CA ASP A 327 31.47 -22.09 9.31
C ASP A 327 31.71 -21.07 8.19
N LEU A 328 30.68 -20.61 7.48
CA LEU A 328 30.84 -19.60 6.43
C LEU A 328 30.98 -18.20 7.04
N LYS A 329 32.13 -17.56 6.83
CA LYS A 329 32.33 -16.17 7.24
C LYS A 329 31.94 -15.24 6.11
N HIS A 330 31.56 -14.00 6.46
CA HIS A 330 31.29 -12.91 5.51
C HIS A 330 32.40 -12.75 4.45
N LYS A 331 33.66 -12.93 4.88
CA LYS A 331 34.82 -12.90 3.99
C LYS A 331 34.76 -14.00 2.91
N ASP A 332 34.36 -15.22 3.26
CA ASP A 332 34.32 -16.35 2.34
C ASP A 332 33.26 -16.13 1.25
N ILE A 333 32.13 -15.53 1.62
CA ILE A 333 31.05 -15.13 0.71
C ILE A 333 31.53 -14.02 -0.24
N LEU A 334 32.19 -12.98 0.30
CA LEU A 334 32.72 -11.90 -0.54
C LEU A 334 33.82 -12.38 -1.49
N GLU A 335 34.70 -13.28 -1.04
CA GLU A 335 35.71 -13.89 -1.92
C GLU A 335 35.07 -14.76 -3.00
N TYR A 336 33.95 -15.41 -2.72
CA TYR A 336 33.19 -16.16 -3.71
C TYR A 336 32.56 -15.24 -4.77
N ILE A 337 31.94 -14.13 -4.36
CA ILE A 337 31.27 -13.18 -5.27
C ILE A 337 32.29 -12.38 -6.10
N PHE A 338 33.31 -11.82 -5.45
CA PHE A 338 34.18 -10.81 -6.07
C PHE A 338 35.59 -11.32 -6.37
N GLY A 339 35.88 -12.58 -6.06
CA GLY A 339 37.24 -13.13 -6.11
C GLY A 339 38.13 -12.59 -5.00
N LYS A 340 39.35 -13.15 -4.89
CA LYS A 340 40.37 -12.63 -3.99
C LYS A 340 40.86 -11.27 -4.48
N ARG A 341 40.66 -10.22 -3.68
CA ARG A 341 41.28 -8.92 -3.91
C ARG A 341 42.66 -8.89 -3.23
N GLU A 342 43.67 -8.42 -3.96
CA GLU A 342 44.98 -8.17 -3.34
C GLU A 342 44.83 -7.10 -2.24
N PRO A 343 45.59 -7.22 -1.13
CA PRO A 343 45.59 -6.18 -0.12
C PRO A 343 46.07 -4.87 -0.76
N LEU A 344 45.32 -3.79 -0.55
CA LEU A 344 45.81 -2.45 -0.87
C LEU A 344 47.09 -2.24 -0.07
N GLU A 345 48.23 -2.12 -0.77
CA GLU A 345 49.48 -1.68 -0.14
C GLU A 345 49.22 -0.33 0.55
N SER A 346 49.51 -0.29 1.85
CA SER A 346 49.23 0.84 2.75
C SER A 346 50.06 2.07 2.47
#